data_AF-A0A0E0E609-F1
#
_entry.id   AF-A0A0E0E609-F1
#
_cell.length_a   1.000
_cell.length_b   1.000
_cell.length_c   1.000
_cell.angle_alpha   90.00
_cell.angle_beta   90.00
_cell.angle_gamma   90.00
#
_symmetry.space_group_name_H-M   'P 1'
#
loop_
_entity.id
_entity.type
_entity.pdbx_description
1 polymer ?
#
loop_
_entity_poly.entity_id
_entity_poly.type
_entity_poly.pdbx_seq_one_letter_code
_entity_poly.pdbx_strand_id
1 'polypeptide(L)'
;MAPPPAAAAAAVDGVGAHSVFVYGSLMQDEVVRTIIKRVPPSSPALLPNYHRFNIKGRIYPAILPVQSKKVAGKDTSETMLADTYVWADAEDPNLYGEWDFEEWKRLHMKDFLAMTHGFMDGLEQPESKSRVETYQSFMQEIQQPGTTTTTTQVEI
;
A
#
# COMPACT_ATOMS: atom_id res chain seq x y z
N MET A 1 14.79 -3.32 14.52
CA MET A 1 14.06 -3.91 13.38
C MET A 1 14.20 -2.92 12.24
N ALA A 2 14.90 -3.28 11.16
CA ALA A 2 15.26 -2.31 10.11
C ALA A 2 13.99 -1.78 9.41
N PRO A 3 13.95 -0.48 9.05
CA PRO A 3 12.92 0.02 8.15
C PRO A 3 12.91 -0.85 6.87
N PRO A 4 11.76 -1.02 6.19
CA PRO A 4 11.75 -1.71 4.91
C PRO A 4 12.83 -1.06 4.03
N PRO A 5 13.67 -1.86 3.34
CA PRO A 5 14.62 -1.30 2.39
C PRO A 5 13.83 -0.37 1.47
N ALA A 6 14.31 0.86 1.32
CA ALA A 6 13.74 1.78 0.36
C ALA A 6 13.69 1.04 -0.97
N ALA A 7 12.47 0.72 -1.42
CA ALA A 7 12.27 0.16 -2.74
C ALA A 7 12.96 1.09 -3.73
N ALA A 8 13.97 0.55 -4.43
CA ALA A 8 14.83 1.36 -5.27
C ALA A 8 13.99 2.01 -6.36
N ALA A 9 13.83 3.32 -6.29
CA ALA A 9 13.22 4.10 -7.35
C ALA A 9 14.18 4.12 -8.54
N ALA A 10 13.74 3.61 -9.69
CA ALA A 10 14.49 3.73 -10.92
C ALA A 10 14.33 5.16 -11.46
N ALA A 11 15.17 6.09 -11.00
CA ALA A 11 15.07 7.50 -11.34
C ALA A 11 15.29 7.75 -12.84
N VAL A 12 14.39 8.55 -13.43
CA VAL A 12 14.61 9.23 -14.71
C VAL A 12 14.27 10.71 -14.56
N ASP A 13 15.21 11.57 -14.96
CA ASP A 13 15.09 13.03 -14.88
C ASP A 13 14.09 13.58 -15.93
N GLY A 14 13.14 14.39 -15.46
CA GLY A 14 12.20 15.12 -16.31
C GLY A 14 11.37 16.12 -15.51
N VAL A 15 11.68 17.41 -15.62
CA VAL A 15 10.94 18.51 -15.00
C VAL A 15 9.58 18.66 -15.71
N GLY A 16 8.52 18.19 -15.05
CA GLY A 16 7.13 18.33 -15.48
C GLY A 16 6.29 17.10 -15.13
N ALA A 17 5.54 17.16 -14.03
CA ALA A 17 4.64 16.10 -13.51
C ALA A 17 5.29 14.71 -13.33
N HIS A 18 5.64 14.36 -12.09
CA HIS A 18 6.07 13.01 -11.73
C HIS A 18 4.92 12.01 -11.93
N SER A 19 5.15 11.01 -12.78
CA SER A 19 4.21 9.90 -12.99
C SER A 19 4.61 8.71 -12.12
N VAL A 20 3.63 8.08 -11.49
CA VAL A 20 3.88 6.96 -10.56
C VAL A 20 2.94 5.80 -10.92
N PHE A 21 3.52 4.61 -11.07
CA PHE A 21 2.76 3.38 -11.27
C PHE A 21 2.45 2.73 -9.92
N VAL A 22 1.17 2.62 -9.59
CA VAL A 22 0.69 2.00 -8.35
C VAL A 22 0.04 0.65 -8.60
N TYR A 23 0.34 -0.32 -7.75
CA TYR A 23 -0.02 -1.73 -7.92
C TYR A 23 -0.56 -2.39 -6.63
N GLY A 24 -0.90 -1.60 -5.61
CA GLY A 24 -1.37 -2.10 -4.32
C GLY A 24 -2.55 -1.28 -3.79
N SER A 25 -2.60 -1.04 -2.49
CA SER A 25 -3.69 -0.29 -1.84
C SER A 25 -3.90 1.13 -2.41
N LEU A 26 -2.83 1.75 -2.93
CA LEU A 26 -2.89 3.05 -3.61
C LEU A 26 -3.65 3.02 -4.96
N MET A 27 -4.04 1.85 -5.47
CA MET A 27 -4.96 1.78 -6.61
C MET A 27 -6.41 2.16 -6.24
N GLN A 28 -6.75 2.20 -4.95
CA GLN A 28 -8.08 2.60 -4.47
C GLN A 28 -8.11 4.10 -4.17
N ASP A 29 -8.97 4.82 -4.88
CA ASP A 29 -9.05 6.29 -4.82
C ASP A 29 -9.30 6.82 -3.42
N GLU A 30 -10.07 6.11 -2.61
CA GLU A 30 -10.38 6.47 -1.22
C GLU A 30 -9.12 6.45 -0.33
N VAL A 31 -8.25 5.46 -0.51
CA VAL A 31 -6.97 5.38 0.19
C VAL A 31 -6.07 6.53 -0.22
N VAL A 32 -5.98 6.81 -1.54
CA VAL A 32 -5.19 7.93 -2.07
C VAL A 32 -5.69 9.26 -1.50
N ARG A 33 -7.00 9.50 -1.56
CA ARG A 33 -7.63 10.72 -1.02
C ARG A 33 -7.33 10.90 0.46
N THR A 34 -7.36 9.82 1.24
CA THR A 34 -7.09 9.88 2.68
C THR A 34 -5.66 10.34 2.96
N ILE A 35 -4.69 9.79 2.22
CA ILE A 35 -3.26 10.04 2.42
C ILE A 35 -2.81 11.39 1.89
N ILE A 36 -3.16 11.74 0.64
CA ILE A 36 -2.65 12.95 -0.02
C ILE A 36 -3.70 14.06 -0.20
N LYS A 37 -4.88 13.90 0.41
CA LYS A 37 -5.99 14.87 0.43
C LYS A 37 -6.59 15.23 -0.94
N ARG A 38 -6.22 14.50 -1.99
CA ARG A 38 -6.74 14.62 -3.37
C ARG A 38 -6.67 13.28 -4.07
N VAL A 39 -7.31 13.18 -5.24
CA VAL A 39 -7.16 12.03 -6.15
C VAL A 39 -6.56 12.58 -7.45
N PRO A 40 -5.26 12.34 -7.73
CA PRO A 40 -4.67 12.70 -9.00
C PRO A 40 -5.42 11.98 -10.14
N PRO A 41 -5.47 12.57 -11.35
CA PRO A 41 -5.91 11.84 -12.53
C PRO A 41 -5.14 10.52 -12.64
N SER A 42 -5.84 9.44 -12.99
CA SER A 42 -5.21 8.14 -13.21
C SER A 42 -5.94 7.36 -14.30
N SER A 43 -5.18 6.48 -14.97
CA SER A 43 -5.62 5.60 -16.03
C SER A 43 -5.24 4.15 -15.68
N PRO A 44 -6.02 3.14 -16.13
CA PRO A 44 -5.60 1.75 -16.03
C PRO A 44 -4.28 1.52 -16.78
N ALA A 45 -3.35 0.79 -16.15
CA ALA A 45 -2.02 0.55 -16.71
C ALA A 45 -1.56 -0.90 -16.51
N LEU A 46 -0.61 -1.34 -17.35
CA LEU A 46 0.00 -2.67 -17.27
C LEU A 46 1.51 -2.53 -17.17
N LEU A 47 2.10 -3.14 -16.15
CA LEU A 47 3.55 -3.26 -16.01
C LEU A 47 3.99 -4.66 -16.49
N PRO A 48 4.64 -4.77 -17.67
CA PRO A 48 5.07 -6.04 -18.23
C PRO A 48 6.35 -6.56 -17.55
N ASN A 49 6.54 -7.87 -17.56
CA ASN A 49 7.68 -8.59 -16.97
C ASN A 49 7.80 -8.47 -15.44
N TYR A 50 6.67 -8.27 -14.76
CA TYR A 50 6.57 -8.31 -13.30
C TYR A 50 5.46 -9.28 -12.88
N HIS A 51 5.58 -9.78 -11.65
CA HIS A 51 4.51 -10.50 -10.95
C HIS A 51 4.28 -9.89 -9.58
N ARG A 52 3.03 -9.97 -9.10
CA ARG A 52 2.59 -9.39 -7.83
C ARG A 52 2.30 -10.50 -6.82
N PHE A 53 2.96 -10.45 -5.68
CA PHE A 53 2.95 -11.50 -4.67
C PHE A 53 2.30 -11.02 -3.36
N ASN A 54 1.67 -11.95 -2.63
CA ASN A 54 1.38 -11.73 -1.22
C ASN A 54 2.66 -11.85 -0.39
N ILE A 55 2.67 -11.22 0.79
CA ILE A 55 3.77 -11.30 1.74
C ILE A 55 3.20 -11.76 3.09
N LYS A 56 3.81 -12.78 3.71
CA LYS A 56 3.28 -13.33 4.98
C LYS A 56 3.20 -12.24 6.05
N GLY A 57 2.03 -12.13 6.68
CA GLY A 57 1.78 -11.15 7.73
C GLY A 57 1.65 -9.69 7.25
N ARG A 58 1.49 -9.43 5.94
CA ARG A 58 1.28 -8.08 5.40
C ARG A 58 0.08 -8.04 4.47
N ILE A 59 -0.67 -6.94 4.53
CA ILE A 59 -1.86 -6.71 3.69
C ILE A 59 -1.57 -5.91 2.42
N TYR A 60 -0.30 -5.73 2.06
CA TYR A 60 0.11 -5.04 0.84
C TYR A 60 1.04 -5.93 0.01
N PRO A 61 0.99 -5.79 -1.33
CA PRO A 61 1.72 -6.66 -2.22
C PRO A 61 3.20 -6.30 -2.35
N ALA A 62 3.99 -7.28 -2.77
CA ALA A 62 5.30 -7.09 -3.40
C ALA A 62 5.17 -7.24 -4.92
N ILE A 63 6.05 -6.60 -5.68
CA ILE A 63 6.29 -6.96 -7.09
C ILE A 63 7.74 -7.35 -7.30
N LEU A 64 7.97 -8.39 -8.10
CA LEU A 64 9.29 -8.82 -8.55
C LEU A 64 9.32 -8.99 -10.08
N PRO A 65 10.48 -8.81 -10.72
CA PRO A 65 10.65 -9.12 -12.13
C PRO A 65 10.40 -10.61 -12.39
N VAL A 66 9.44 -10.92 -13.26
CA VAL A 66 9.15 -12.29 -13.72
C VAL A 66 8.84 -12.21 -15.20
N GLN A 67 9.64 -12.90 -16.01
CA GLN A 67 9.47 -12.88 -17.47
C GLN A 67 8.07 -13.38 -17.86
N SER A 68 7.49 -12.75 -18.88
CA SER A 68 6.18 -13.13 -19.45
C SER A 68 4.97 -13.01 -18.51
N LYS A 69 5.12 -12.36 -17.34
CA LYS A 69 4.01 -11.96 -16.47
C LYS A 69 3.73 -10.46 -16.62
N LYS A 70 2.56 -10.03 -16.18
CA LYS A 70 2.15 -8.61 -16.18
C LYS A 70 1.37 -8.28 -14.92
N VAL A 71 1.51 -7.04 -14.46
CA VAL A 71 0.87 -6.52 -13.26
C VAL A 71 -0.10 -5.41 -13.65
N ALA A 72 -1.38 -5.54 -13.30
CA ALA A 72 -2.41 -4.56 -13.61
C ALA A 72 -2.52 -3.48 -12.53
N GLY A 73 -2.15 -2.24 -12.85
CA GLY A 73 -2.10 -1.13 -11.90
C GLY A 73 -2.88 0.10 -12.38
N LYS A 74 -2.58 1.23 -11.75
CA LYS A 74 -2.95 2.55 -12.25
C LYS A 74 -1.69 3.39 -12.47
N ASP A 75 -1.70 4.18 -13.53
CA ASP A 75 -0.70 5.21 -13.82
C ASP A 75 -1.39 6.58 -13.75
N THR A 76 -0.67 7.62 -13.41
CA THR A 76 -1.16 9.01 -13.47
C THR A 76 -0.99 9.63 -14.86
N SER A 77 -0.16 9.02 -15.73
CA SER A 77 0.11 9.30 -17.16
C SER A 77 -0.73 8.51 -18.20
N GLU A 78 -0.87 8.98 -19.44
CA GLU A 78 -1.02 8.11 -20.63
C GLU A 78 0.38 7.75 -21.16
N THR A 79 0.78 6.49 -21.02
CA THR A 79 2.04 5.88 -21.51
C THR A 79 3.31 6.71 -21.27
N MET A 80 3.70 6.88 -20.01
CA MET A 80 4.93 7.55 -19.63
C MET A 80 5.83 6.66 -18.78
N LEU A 81 7.13 7.01 -18.72
CA LEU A 81 8.02 6.47 -17.70
C LEU A 81 7.46 6.85 -16.34
N ALA A 82 7.20 5.85 -15.50
CA ALA A 82 6.64 6.04 -14.18
C ALA A 82 7.52 5.36 -13.14
N ASP A 83 7.75 6.06 -12.03
CA ASP A 83 8.43 5.47 -10.89
C ASP A 83 7.54 4.41 -10.28
N THR A 84 8.15 3.31 -9.84
CA THR A 84 7.47 2.29 -9.04
C THR A 84 8.43 1.73 -8.00
N TYR A 85 7.85 1.22 -6.93
CA TYR A 85 8.59 0.60 -5.86
C TYR A 85 8.70 -0.90 -6.14
N VAL A 86 9.89 -1.45 -6.23
CA VAL A 86 10.11 -2.91 -6.40
C VAL A 86 10.53 -3.52 -5.06
N TRP A 87 10.07 -4.75 -4.78
CA TRP A 87 10.48 -5.45 -3.57
C TRP A 87 11.98 -5.76 -3.63
N ALA A 88 12.71 -5.37 -2.59
CA ALA A 88 14.18 -5.36 -2.63
C ALA A 88 14.80 -6.76 -2.52
N ASP A 89 14.13 -7.69 -1.85
CA ASP A 89 14.62 -9.06 -1.63
C ASP A 89 13.88 -10.05 -2.52
N ALA A 90 14.49 -10.39 -3.66
CA ALA A 90 13.89 -11.30 -4.64
C ALA A 90 13.73 -12.74 -4.13
N GLU A 91 14.49 -13.12 -3.11
CA GLU A 91 14.51 -14.48 -2.55
C GLU A 91 13.75 -14.57 -1.22
N ASP A 92 12.94 -13.55 -0.89
CA ASP A 92 12.22 -13.50 0.38
C ASP A 92 11.25 -14.71 0.51
N PRO A 93 11.48 -15.62 1.50
CA PRO A 93 10.67 -16.83 1.69
C PRO A 93 9.25 -16.54 2.21
N ASN A 94 8.95 -15.27 2.50
CA ASN A 94 7.63 -14.79 2.86
C ASN A 94 6.79 -14.39 1.65
N LEU A 95 7.36 -14.35 0.44
CA LEU A 95 6.59 -14.14 -0.78
C LEU A 95 5.84 -15.41 -1.15
N TYR A 96 4.56 -15.30 -1.44
CA TYR A 96 3.74 -16.44 -1.85
C TYR A 96 2.53 -16.02 -2.67
N GLY A 97 2.11 -16.94 -3.54
CA GLY A 97 0.88 -16.81 -4.32
C GLY A 97 0.82 -15.55 -5.18
N GLU A 98 -0.34 -15.35 -5.79
CA GLU A 98 -0.67 -14.14 -6.52
C GLU A 98 -1.50 -13.22 -5.62
N TRP A 99 -1.20 -11.92 -5.64
CA TRP A 99 -2.01 -10.94 -4.94
C TRP A 99 -3.13 -10.43 -5.84
N ASP A 100 -4.37 -10.52 -5.35
CA ASP A 100 -5.56 -10.07 -6.07
C ASP A 100 -6.11 -8.77 -5.45
N PHE A 101 -6.31 -7.76 -6.30
CA PHE A 101 -6.78 -6.43 -5.86
C PHE A 101 -8.21 -6.45 -5.36
N GLU A 102 -9.10 -7.19 -6.03
CA GLU A 102 -10.52 -7.23 -5.68
C GLU A 102 -10.74 -8.06 -4.41
N GLU A 103 -9.97 -9.13 -4.23
CA GLU A 103 -9.95 -9.88 -2.97
C GLU A 103 -9.48 -9.01 -1.81
N TRP A 104 -8.35 -8.31 -1.97
CA TRP A 104 -7.85 -7.38 -0.96
C TRP A 104 -8.89 -6.30 -0.62
N LYS A 105 -9.53 -5.74 -1.65
CA LYS A 105 -10.56 -4.71 -1.48
C LYS A 105 -11.74 -5.23 -0.67
N ARG A 106 -12.19 -6.46 -0.95
CA ARG A 106 -13.28 -7.11 -0.22
C ARG A 106 -12.92 -7.44 1.23
N LEU A 107 -11.70 -7.92 1.48
CA LEU A 107 -11.30 -8.44 2.79
C LEU A 107 -10.71 -7.39 3.73
N HIS A 108 -10.02 -6.38 3.21
CA HIS A 108 -9.12 -5.54 4.01
C HIS A 108 -9.34 -4.03 3.84
N MET A 109 -10.09 -3.58 2.83
CA MET A 109 -10.22 -2.14 2.53
C MET A 109 -10.75 -1.33 3.71
N LYS A 110 -11.81 -1.81 4.37
CA LYS A 110 -12.45 -1.09 5.48
C LYS A 110 -11.48 -0.88 6.64
N ASP A 111 -10.79 -1.93 7.06
CA ASP A 111 -9.85 -1.88 8.18
C ASP A 111 -8.60 -1.08 7.81
N PHE A 112 -8.14 -1.19 6.56
CA PHE A 112 -7.04 -0.39 6.05
C PHE A 112 -7.34 1.11 6.10
N LEU A 113 -8.54 1.52 5.70
CA LEU A 113 -8.96 2.91 5.75
C LEU A 113 -9.07 3.40 7.19
N ALA A 114 -9.69 2.63 8.08
CA ALA A 114 -9.79 2.97 9.50
C ALA A 114 -8.39 3.20 10.12
N MET A 115 -7.44 2.30 9.85
CA MET A 115 -6.06 2.48 10.28
C MET A 115 -5.40 3.72 9.65
N THR A 116 -5.62 3.95 8.36
CA THR A 116 -5.02 5.09 7.65
C THR A 116 -5.54 6.41 8.22
N HIS A 117 -6.84 6.50 8.51
CA HIS A 117 -7.42 7.64 9.19
C HIS A 117 -6.79 7.86 10.57
N GLY A 118 -6.77 6.83 11.42
CA GLY A 118 -6.15 6.94 12.74
C GLY A 118 -4.66 7.32 12.69
N PHE A 119 -3.93 6.86 11.67
CA PHE A 119 -2.55 7.29 11.45
C PHE A 119 -2.45 8.75 11.02
N MET A 120 -3.27 9.20 10.07
CA MET A 120 -3.27 10.58 9.61
C MET A 120 -3.64 11.55 10.73
N ASP A 121 -4.58 11.18 11.60
CA ASP A 121 -4.96 11.95 12.79
C ASP A 121 -3.84 11.90 13.85
N GLY A 122 -3.16 10.77 13.98
CA GLY A 122 -2.03 10.59 14.89
C GLY A 122 -0.76 11.36 14.50
N LEU A 123 -0.57 11.67 13.21
CA LEU A 123 0.52 12.54 12.72
C LEU A 123 0.40 14.00 13.19
N GLU A 124 -0.78 14.40 13.66
CA GLU A 124 -1.01 15.74 14.22
C GLU A 124 -0.54 15.83 15.69
N GLN A 125 -0.16 14.70 16.31
CA GLN A 125 0.29 14.65 17.71
C GLN A 125 1.82 14.71 17.85
N PRO A 126 2.37 15.25 18.95
CA PRO A 126 3.82 15.47 19.09
C PRO A 126 4.69 14.18 19.16
N GLU A 127 4.09 13.00 19.36
CA GLU A 127 4.79 11.72 19.62
C GLU A 127 4.41 10.61 18.61
N SER A 128 4.21 10.95 17.34
CA SER A 128 3.78 9.97 16.32
C SER A 128 4.83 8.88 16.05
N LYS A 129 4.42 7.61 16.17
CA LYS A 129 5.18 6.45 15.65
C LYS A 129 5.17 6.43 14.13
N SER A 130 6.13 5.77 13.50
CA SER A 130 6.15 5.64 12.03
C SER A 130 4.94 4.83 11.52
N ARG A 131 4.53 5.06 10.27
CA ARG A 131 3.39 4.38 9.63
C ARG A 131 3.46 2.85 9.73
N VAL A 132 4.68 2.30 9.65
CA VAL A 132 4.92 0.86 9.75
C VAL A 132 4.71 0.36 11.17
N GLU A 133 5.16 1.09 12.18
CA GLU A 133 5.02 0.71 13.59
C GLU A 133 3.57 0.79 14.06
N THR A 134 2.84 1.82 13.65
CA THR A 134 1.40 1.93 13.92
C THR A 134 0.63 0.76 13.31
N TYR A 135 0.92 0.41 12.05
CA TYR A 135 0.33 -0.74 11.38
C TYR A 135 0.64 -2.07 12.08
N GLN A 136 1.91 -2.31 12.42
CA GLN A 136 2.33 -3.55 13.09
C GLN A 136 1.66 -3.68 14.47
N SER A 137 1.55 -2.58 15.23
CA SER A 137 0.87 -2.58 16.53
C SER A 137 -0.61 -2.93 16.39
N PHE A 138 -1.30 -2.35 15.41
CA PHE A 138 -2.72 -2.64 15.16
C PHE A 138 -2.94 -4.09 14.70
N MET A 139 -2.12 -4.59 13.78
CA MET A 139 -2.19 -5.98 13.31
C MET A 139 -1.96 -6.97 14.45
N GLN A 140 -1.07 -6.63 15.38
CA GLN A 140 -0.81 -7.43 16.58
C GLN A 140 -2.00 -7.37 17.56
N GLU A 141 -2.67 -6.23 17.67
CA GLU A 141 -3.86 -6.05 18.51
C GLU A 141 -5.07 -6.86 18.00
N ILE A 142 -5.34 -6.85 16.69
CA ILE A 142 -6.44 -7.62 16.10
C ILE A 142 -6.18 -9.14 16.06
N GLN A 143 -4.94 -9.57 16.26
CA GLN A 143 -4.57 -10.99 16.37
C GLN A 143 -4.68 -11.53 17.80
N GLN A 144 -4.92 -10.69 18.81
CA GLN A 144 -5.18 -11.18 20.17
C GLN A 144 -6.63 -11.67 20.30
N PRO A 145 -6.88 -12.91 20.76
CA PRO A 145 -8.23 -13.40 21.01
C PRO A 145 -8.81 -12.70 22.24
N GLY A 146 -9.40 -11.52 22.08
CA GLY A 146 -10.06 -10.81 23.18
C GLY A 146 -10.50 -9.35 22.98
N THR A 147 -10.15 -8.65 21.89
CA THR A 147 -10.50 -7.23 21.76
C THR A 147 -11.90 -7.03 21.19
N THR A 148 -12.88 -6.93 22.10
CA THR A 148 -14.25 -6.51 21.78
C THR A 148 -14.30 -4.99 21.69
N THR A 149 -14.62 -4.46 20.51
CA THR A 149 -14.92 -3.03 20.31
C THR A 149 -16.16 -2.65 21.11
N THR A 150 -15.98 -2.01 22.26
CA THR A 150 -17.07 -1.41 23.04
C THR A 150 -17.31 0.01 22.55
N THR A 151 -18.34 0.20 21.72
CA THR A 151 -18.88 1.53 21.39
C THR A 151 -19.62 2.07 22.61
N THR A 152 -19.04 3.06 23.29
CA THR A 152 -19.76 3.86 24.29
C THR A 152 -20.31 5.11 23.61
N GLN A 153 -21.63 5.30 23.69
CA GLN A 153 -22.29 6.55 23.32
C GLN A 153 -22.03 7.60 24.39
N VAL A 154 -21.79 8.85 23.98
CA VAL A 154 -21.83 10.01 24.87
C VAL A 154 -22.90 10.94 24.32
N GLU A 155 -23.95 11.14 25.12
CA GLU A 155 -25.01 12.11 24.91
C GLU A 155 -24.70 13.35 25.77
N ILE A 156 -24.92 14.54 25.21
CA ILE A 156 -25.29 15.76 25.95
C ILE A 156 -26.46 16.39 25.20
#